data_AF-A0A8H7QI00-F1
#
_entry.id   AF-A0A8H7QI00-F1
#
_cell.length_a   1.000
_cell.length_b   1.000
_cell.length_c   1.000
_cell.angle_alpha   90.00
_cell.angle_beta   90.00
_cell.angle_gamma   90.00
#
_symmetry.space_group_name_H-M   'P 1'
#
loop_
_entity.id
_entity.type
_entity.pdbx_description
1 polymer ?
#
loop_
_entity_poly.entity_id
_entity_poly.type
_entity_poly.pdbx_seq_one_letter_code
_entity_poly.pdbx_strand_id
1 'polypeptide(L)'
;MRNLATPAITTLSCFKCQKHIFQDGDQDTSMFKEYTEIDILTKELDKKKVNAENNRYERKYKNLKGEWHRLNNKLNPRLDEFCKSHKIQQFLPTINKYNCLSVDFESLKRRAFELVNSGLVQKLVSGDIKSIFKSKADQDNFGTQAKLKHFVYFERNKKQIMPGYYGPKGFEAIGHAALRQFNHDEYNDSEVKKSTSFRHHDFLTIIVIPEIACRIIAEDQGVSLEDAAKIMIETYEIGSLLNPFDFTADFEEN
;
A
#
# COMPACT_ATOMS: atom_id res chain seq x y z
N MET A 1 0.36 -7.41 -30.34
CA MET A 1 -0.59 -8.30 -29.63
C MET A 1 -0.41 -8.06 -28.14
N ARG A 2 -1.37 -7.39 -27.48
CA ARG A 2 -1.31 -7.12 -26.03
C ARG A 2 -1.95 -8.30 -25.31
N ASN A 3 -1.16 -9.05 -24.55
CA ASN A 3 -1.67 -10.03 -23.59
C ASN A 3 -2.36 -9.26 -22.46
N LEU A 4 -3.70 -9.20 -22.51
CA LEU A 4 -4.51 -8.84 -21.36
C LEU A 4 -4.52 -10.04 -20.42
N ALA A 5 -3.66 -10.01 -19.40
CA ALA A 5 -3.70 -10.96 -18.31
C ALA A 5 -5.08 -10.86 -17.63
N THR A 6 -5.87 -11.92 -17.74
CA THR A 6 -7.11 -12.11 -16.98
C THR A 6 -6.81 -12.13 -15.48
N PRO A 7 -7.60 -11.45 -14.63
CA PRO A 7 -7.42 -11.46 -13.19
C PRO A 7 -8.04 -12.75 -12.62
N ALA A 8 -7.38 -13.89 -12.84
CA ALA A 8 -7.89 -15.19 -12.41
C ALA A 8 -7.32 -15.66 -11.05
N ILE A 9 -6.58 -14.81 -10.31
CA ILE A 9 -5.79 -15.28 -9.16
C ILE A 9 -6.12 -14.56 -7.84
N THR A 10 -6.87 -13.47 -7.83
CA THR A 10 -7.18 -12.73 -6.58
C THR A 10 -8.43 -13.19 -5.84
N THR A 11 -9.34 -13.95 -6.46
CA THR A 11 -10.59 -14.43 -5.82
C THR A 11 -10.41 -15.71 -4.98
N LEU A 12 -9.37 -16.52 -5.26
CA LEU A 12 -9.16 -17.82 -4.61
C LEU A 12 -8.67 -17.74 -3.16
N SER A 13 -7.98 -16.67 -2.76
CA SER A 13 -7.50 -16.52 -1.38
C SER A 13 -8.64 -16.24 -0.39
N CYS A 14 -9.72 -15.59 -0.86
CA CYS A 14 -10.88 -15.27 -0.03
C CYS A 14 -11.79 -16.50 0.19
N PHE A 15 -11.91 -17.41 -0.78
CA PHE A 15 -12.71 -18.64 -0.64
C PHE A 15 -12.27 -19.54 0.52
N LYS A 16 -10.96 -19.56 0.85
CA LYS A 16 -10.45 -20.28 2.04
C LYS A 16 -10.88 -19.63 3.36
N CYS A 17 -10.97 -18.29 3.41
CA CYS A 17 -11.48 -17.57 4.58
C CYS A 17 -13.00 -17.76 4.73
N GLN A 18 -13.73 -17.82 3.61
CA GLN A 18 -15.19 -17.99 3.58
C GLN A 18 -15.63 -19.36 4.12
N LYS A 19 -14.89 -20.44 3.86
CA LYS A 19 -15.27 -21.79 4.31
C LYS A 19 -15.19 -21.97 5.83
N HIS A 20 -14.34 -21.20 6.51
CA HIS A 20 -14.20 -21.24 7.97
C HIS A 20 -15.27 -20.40 8.68
N ILE A 21 -15.68 -19.26 8.12
CA ILE A 21 -16.56 -18.30 8.83
C ILE A 21 -18.04 -18.72 8.77
N PHE A 22 -18.53 -19.27 7.66
CA PHE A 22 -19.94 -19.68 7.55
C PHE A 22 -20.26 -21.04 8.21
N GLN A 23 -19.26 -21.70 8.81
CA GLN A 23 -19.49 -22.84 9.70
C GLN A 23 -19.89 -22.39 11.12
N ASP A 24 -19.63 -21.13 11.49
CA ASP A 24 -19.80 -20.60 12.85
C ASP A 24 -21.10 -19.77 13.06
N GLY A 25 -22.07 -19.88 12.15
CA GLY A 25 -23.48 -19.56 12.47
C GLY A 25 -24.00 -18.15 12.16
N ASP A 26 -23.33 -17.36 11.32
CA ASP A 26 -23.85 -16.05 10.91
C ASP A 26 -24.90 -16.14 9.77
N GLN A 27 -26.01 -15.41 9.92
CA GLN A 27 -27.31 -15.66 9.27
C GLN A 27 -27.48 -15.12 7.84
N ASP A 28 -26.49 -14.51 7.20
CA ASP A 28 -26.66 -13.95 5.85
C ASP A 28 -26.41 -14.99 4.73
N THR A 29 -27.30 -15.97 4.67
CA THR A 29 -27.31 -17.02 3.63
C THR A 29 -27.60 -16.51 2.22
N SER A 30 -28.06 -15.24 2.09
CA SER A 30 -28.38 -14.63 0.80
C SER A 30 -27.12 -14.33 0.00
N MET A 31 -26.10 -13.79 0.65
CA MET A 31 -24.82 -13.44 0.06
C MET A 31 -24.04 -14.70 -0.38
N PHE A 32 -24.10 -15.78 0.41
CA PHE A 32 -23.49 -17.07 0.05
C PHE A 32 -24.10 -17.68 -1.23
N LYS A 33 -25.42 -17.56 -1.41
CA LYS A 33 -26.11 -18.01 -2.62
C LYS A 33 -25.65 -17.22 -3.84
N GLU A 34 -25.59 -15.89 -3.74
CA GLU A 34 -25.15 -15.02 -4.84
C GLU A 34 -23.66 -15.27 -5.22
N TYR A 35 -22.78 -15.57 -4.26
CA TYR A 35 -21.38 -15.95 -4.56
C TYR A 35 -21.23 -17.32 -5.19
N THR A 36 -22.02 -18.30 -4.74
CA THR A 36 -22.06 -19.63 -5.35
C THR A 36 -22.49 -19.53 -6.82
N GLU A 37 -23.43 -18.63 -7.11
CA GLU A 37 -23.88 -18.33 -8.47
C GLU A 37 -22.74 -17.73 -9.32
N ILE A 38 -21.94 -16.80 -8.79
CA ILE A 38 -20.75 -16.27 -9.50
C ILE A 38 -19.71 -17.38 -9.79
N ASP A 39 -19.43 -18.27 -8.84
CA ASP A 39 -18.46 -19.37 -9.05
C ASP A 39 -18.95 -20.35 -10.12
N ILE A 40 -20.24 -20.70 -10.11
CA ILE A 40 -20.87 -21.50 -11.17
C ILE A 40 -20.75 -20.79 -12.52
N LEU A 41 -21.09 -19.51 -12.60
CA LEU A 41 -21.01 -18.71 -13.83
C LEU A 41 -19.57 -18.58 -14.34
N THR A 42 -18.59 -18.44 -13.45
CA THR A 42 -17.16 -18.37 -13.80
C THR A 42 -16.70 -19.69 -14.44
N LYS A 43 -17.02 -20.82 -13.80
CA LYS A 43 -16.73 -22.16 -14.34
C LYS A 43 -17.44 -22.43 -15.67
N GLU A 44 -18.66 -21.92 -15.84
CA GLU A 44 -19.38 -22.01 -17.10
C GLU A 44 -18.78 -21.14 -18.21
N LEU A 45 -18.33 -19.93 -17.88
CA LEU A 45 -17.65 -19.02 -18.80
C LEU A 45 -16.33 -19.63 -19.27
N ASP A 46 -15.54 -20.21 -18.38
CA ASP A 46 -14.28 -20.87 -18.73
C ASP A 46 -14.51 -22.07 -19.65
N LYS A 47 -15.50 -22.93 -19.34
CA LYS A 47 -15.89 -24.07 -20.21
C LYS A 47 -16.38 -23.63 -21.58
N LYS A 48 -17.11 -22.51 -21.67
CA LYS A 48 -17.68 -22.03 -22.95
C LYS A 48 -16.69 -21.18 -23.76
N LYS A 49 -15.73 -20.52 -23.11
CA LYS A 49 -14.62 -19.80 -23.77
C LYS A 49 -13.73 -20.77 -24.56
N VAL A 50 -13.54 -21.98 -24.07
CA VAL A 50 -12.84 -23.08 -24.79
C VAL A 50 -13.63 -23.57 -26.01
N ASN A 51 -14.95 -23.38 -26.05
CA ASN A 51 -15.84 -23.87 -27.12
C ASN A 51 -16.36 -22.76 -28.07
N ALA A 52 -15.94 -21.51 -27.88
CA ALA A 52 -16.49 -20.33 -28.56
C ALA A 52 -15.98 -20.12 -30.00
N GLU A 53 -15.14 -21.02 -30.52
CA GLU A 53 -14.72 -21.01 -31.95
C GLU A 53 -15.87 -21.36 -32.91
N ASN A 54 -17.03 -21.78 -32.41
CA ASN A 54 -18.24 -22.05 -33.19
C ASN A 54 -19.31 -20.97 -32.97
N ASN A 55 -19.70 -20.25 -34.04
CA ASN A 55 -20.66 -19.12 -34.08
C ASN A 55 -22.01 -19.34 -33.34
N ARG A 56 -22.39 -20.58 -33.06
CA ARG A 56 -23.63 -20.92 -32.33
C ARG A 56 -23.58 -20.57 -30.82
N TYR A 57 -22.39 -20.46 -30.23
CA TYR A 57 -22.23 -20.23 -28.79
C TYR A 57 -22.10 -18.76 -28.39
N GLU A 58 -21.98 -17.85 -29.35
CA GLU A 58 -21.65 -16.45 -29.11
C GLU A 58 -22.74 -15.70 -28.34
N ARG A 59 -24.03 -15.94 -28.65
CA ARG A 59 -25.16 -15.28 -27.98
C ARG A 59 -25.33 -15.75 -26.53
N LYS A 60 -25.17 -17.05 -26.28
CA LYS A 60 -25.25 -17.64 -24.93
C LYS A 60 -24.07 -17.19 -24.05
N TYR A 61 -22.88 -17.10 -24.64
CA TYR A 61 -21.69 -16.57 -23.97
C TYR A 61 -21.83 -15.09 -23.61
N LYS A 62 -22.33 -14.24 -24.53
CA LYS A 62 -22.59 -12.81 -24.25
C LYS A 62 -23.58 -12.62 -23.08
N ASN A 63 -24.63 -13.42 -23.02
CA ASN A 63 -25.61 -13.35 -21.92
C ASN A 63 -24.99 -13.76 -20.57
N LEU A 64 -24.27 -14.88 -20.51
CA LEU A 64 -23.58 -15.33 -19.30
C LEU A 64 -22.52 -14.34 -18.83
N LYS A 65 -21.79 -13.74 -19.76
CA LYS A 65 -20.80 -12.71 -19.46
C LYS A 65 -21.46 -11.45 -18.88
N GLY A 66 -22.59 -11.03 -19.43
CA GLY A 66 -23.37 -9.90 -18.90
C GLY A 66 -23.92 -10.15 -17.49
N GLU A 67 -24.41 -11.37 -17.24
CA GLU A 67 -24.87 -11.79 -15.91
C GLU A 67 -23.74 -11.87 -14.89
N TRP A 68 -22.61 -12.45 -15.27
CA TRP A 68 -21.40 -12.45 -14.46
C TRP A 68 -20.95 -11.02 -14.11
N HIS A 69 -20.91 -10.10 -15.08
CA HIS A 69 -20.55 -8.70 -14.80
C HIS A 69 -21.55 -8.03 -13.86
N ARG A 70 -22.86 -8.26 -14.03
CA ARG A 70 -23.91 -7.71 -13.17
C ARG A 70 -23.74 -8.16 -11.72
N LEU A 71 -23.61 -9.46 -11.49
CA LEU A 71 -23.46 -10.05 -10.16
C LEU A 71 -22.11 -9.68 -9.54
N ASN A 72 -21.03 -9.75 -10.32
CA ASN A 72 -19.69 -9.39 -9.84
C ASN A 72 -19.62 -7.91 -9.45
N ASN A 73 -20.18 -6.99 -10.23
CA ASN A 73 -20.19 -5.57 -9.87
C ASN A 73 -21.04 -5.28 -8.62
N LYS A 74 -22.09 -6.06 -8.36
CA LYS A 74 -22.91 -5.96 -7.15
C LYS A 74 -22.19 -6.51 -5.91
N LEU A 75 -21.50 -7.64 -6.05
CA LEU A 75 -20.93 -8.38 -4.93
C LEU A 75 -19.47 -8.03 -4.61
N ASN A 76 -18.69 -7.56 -5.58
CA ASN A 76 -17.27 -7.27 -5.39
C ASN A 76 -17.02 -6.15 -4.35
N PRO A 77 -17.77 -5.02 -4.37
CA PRO A 77 -17.61 -3.98 -3.34
C PRO A 77 -17.92 -4.50 -1.92
N ARG A 78 -18.97 -5.31 -1.78
CA ARG A 78 -19.35 -5.92 -0.49
C ARG A 78 -18.30 -6.93 0.00
N LEU A 79 -17.71 -7.68 -0.93
CA LEU A 79 -16.62 -8.61 -0.61
C LEU A 79 -15.39 -7.86 -0.12
N ASP A 80 -15.05 -6.76 -0.78
CA ASP A 80 -13.91 -5.93 -0.43
C ASP A 80 -14.10 -5.29 0.95
N GLU A 81 -15.28 -4.76 1.25
CA GLU A 81 -15.64 -4.23 2.57
C GLU A 81 -15.57 -5.31 3.67
N PHE A 82 -16.14 -6.49 3.42
CA PHE A 82 -16.07 -7.62 4.35
C PHE A 82 -14.63 -8.11 4.57
N CYS A 83 -13.83 -8.20 3.51
CA CYS A 83 -12.43 -8.58 3.62
C CYS A 83 -11.62 -7.54 4.40
N LYS A 84 -11.90 -6.26 4.21
CA LYS A 84 -11.28 -5.17 4.97
C LYS A 84 -11.64 -5.26 6.45
N SER A 85 -12.93 -5.39 6.78
CA SER A 85 -13.39 -5.48 8.18
C SER A 85 -12.82 -6.70 8.90
N HIS A 86 -12.79 -7.87 8.25
CA HIS A 86 -12.20 -9.07 8.81
C HIS A 86 -10.68 -8.94 9.02
N LYS A 87 -9.94 -8.35 8.07
CA LYS A 87 -8.51 -8.08 8.27
C LYS A 87 -8.28 -7.11 9.42
N ILE A 88 -9.11 -6.08 9.54
CA ILE A 88 -9.04 -5.14 10.68
C ILE A 88 -9.24 -5.89 12.00
N GLN A 89 -10.21 -6.82 12.07
CA GLN A 89 -10.42 -7.66 13.26
C GLN A 89 -9.16 -8.47 13.63
N GLN A 90 -8.48 -9.06 12.65
CA GLN A 90 -7.23 -9.80 12.87
C GLN A 90 -6.11 -8.91 13.44
N PHE A 91 -6.10 -7.62 13.08
CA PHE A 91 -5.11 -6.65 13.55
C PHE A 91 -5.52 -5.89 14.81
N LEU A 92 -6.73 -6.08 15.37
CA LEU A 92 -7.19 -5.37 16.56
C LEU A 92 -6.18 -5.38 17.74
N PRO A 93 -5.51 -6.50 18.07
CA PRO A 93 -4.50 -6.49 19.13
C PRO A 93 -3.36 -5.50 18.86
N THR A 94 -2.83 -5.49 17.63
CA THR A 94 -1.75 -4.59 17.20
C THR A 94 -2.23 -3.14 17.11
N ILE A 95 -3.45 -2.95 16.63
CA ILE A 95 -4.10 -1.64 16.54
C ILE A 95 -4.24 -1.01 17.94
N ASN A 96 -4.73 -1.80 18.90
CA ASN A 96 -4.89 -1.34 20.28
C ASN A 96 -3.53 -1.11 20.96
N LYS A 97 -2.54 -1.95 20.67
CA LYS A 97 -1.18 -1.83 21.22
C LYS A 97 -0.53 -0.49 20.83
N TYR A 98 -0.67 -0.06 19.58
CA TYR A 98 0.01 1.13 19.04
C TYR A 98 -0.91 2.34 18.84
N ASN A 99 -2.19 2.23 19.20
CA ASN A 99 -3.22 3.26 19.07
C ASN A 99 -3.31 3.87 17.65
N CYS A 100 -3.42 3.02 16.63
CA CYS A 100 -3.33 3.45 15.22
C CYS A 100 -4.66 3.45 14.44
N LEU A 101 -5.80 3.52 15.14
CA LEU A 101 -7.14 3.58 14.54
C LEU A 101 -7.42 4.90 13.80
N SER A 102 -6.97 6.02 14.37
CA SER A 102 -7.24 7.35 13.84
C SER A 102 -5.94 8.15 13.82
N VAL A 103 -5.44 8.41 12.61
CA VAL A 103 -4.27 9.26 12.39
C VAL A 103 -4.74 10.69 12.13
N ASP A 104 -4.21 11.64 12.90
CA ASP A 104 -4.31 13.06 12.57
C ASP A 104 -3.26 13.43 11.51
N PHE A 105 -3.68 13.43 10.25
CA PHE A 105 -2.79 13.71 9.12
C PHE A 105 -2.34 15.18 9.04
N GLU A 106 -3.10 16.12 9.60
CA GLU A 106 -2.68 17.53 9.63
C GLU A 106 -1.56 17.73 10.65
N SER A 107 -1.69 17.11 11.83
CA SER A 107 -0.59 17.07 12.79
C SER A 107 0.64 16.34 12.23
N LEU A 108 0.43 15.23 11.49
CA LEU A 108 1.52 14.51 10.82
C LEU A 108 2.28 15.40 9.82
N LYS A 109 1.57 16.10 8.93
CA LYS A 109 2.17 17.04 7.97
C LYS A 109 2.99 18.12 8.67
N ARG A 110 2.43 18.72 9.73
CA ARG A 110 3.11 19.74 10.53
C ARG A 110 4.40 19.21 11.16
N ARG A 111 4.35 18.06 11.83
CA ARG A 111 5.53 17.44 12.48
C ARG A 111 6.59 17.04 11.45
N ALA A 112 6.18 16.51 10.30
CA ALA A 112 7.09 16.22 9.20
C ALA A 112 7.80 17.50 8.72
N PHE A 113 7.06 18.61 8.57
CA PHE A 113 7.62 19.90 8.20
C PHE A 113 8.58 20.45 9.25
N GLU A 114 8.24 20.35 10.54
CA GLU A 114 9.12 20.76 11.65
C GLU A 114 10.44 19.97 11.67
N LEU A 115 10.38 18.65 11.50
CA LEU A 115 11.57 17.79 11.40
C LEU A 115 12.44 18.19 10.22
N VAL A 116 11.84 18.44 9.06
CA VAL A 116 12.56 18.88 7.87
C VAL A 116 13.24 20.24 8.11
N ASN A 117 12.54 21.21 8.69
CA ASN A 117 13.09 22.54 9.02
C ASN A 117 14.17 22.52 10.11
N SER A 118 14.22 21.47 10.94
CA SER A 118 15.28 21.29 11.95
C SER A 118 16.67 20.99 11.36
N GLY A 119 16.76 20.94 10.03
CA GLY A 119 17.98 20.57 9.30
C GLY A 119 18.15 19.05 9.17
N LEU A 120 17.08 18.26 9.35
CA LEU A 120 17.17 16.80 9.32
C LEU A 120 17.71 16.30 7.99
N VAL A 121 17.20 16.84 6.88
CA VAL A 121 17.61 16.44 5.52
C VAL A 121 19.08 16.73 5.28
N GLN A 122 19.53 17.95 5.64
CA GLN A 122 20.92 18.39 5.55
C GLN A 122 21.83 17.40 6.28
N LYS A 123 21.47 17.04 7.52
CA LYS A 123 22.23 16.10 8.36
C LYS A 123 22.25 14.68 7.78
N LEU A 124 21.19 14.24 7.10
CA LEU A 124 21.15 12.93 6.43
C LEU A 124 22.05 12.91 5.18
N VAL A 125 22.05 14.01 4.42
CA VAL A 125 22.87 14.17 3.22
C VAL A 125 24.35 14.25 3.59
N SER A 126 24.72 15.09 4.57
CA SER A 126 26.10 15.21 5.07
C SER A 126 26.60 13.96 5.79
N GLY A 127 25.68 13.17 6.37
CA GLY A 127 26.01 12.00 7.18
C GLY A 127 26.26 12.32 8.66
N ASP A 128 25.91 13.53 9.11
CA ASP A 128 26.01 13.94 10.52
C ASP A 128 25.10 13.13 11.44
N ILE A 129 24.02 12.57 10.89
CA ILE A 129 23.16 11.62 11.60
C ILE A 129 23.12 10.28 10.88
N LYS A 130 23.11 9.22 11.70
CA LYS A 130 22.96 7.86 11.22
C LYS A 130 21.49 7.60 10.88
N SER A 131 21.25 7.05 9.69
CA SER A 131 19.93 6.60 9.26
C SER A 131 19.92 5.09 9.05
N ILE A 132 18.90 4.43 9.60
CA ILE A 132 18.66 2.99 9.43
C ILE A 132 18.38 2.70 7.95
N PHE A 133 17.60 3.56 7.31
CA PHE A 133 17.19 3.41 5.91
C PHE A 133 18.33 3.67 4.94
N LYS A 134 19.16 4.70 5.18
CA LYS A 134 20.38 4.94 4.39
C LYS A 134 21.34 3.76 4.50
N SER A 135 21.62 3.30 5.73
CA SER A 135 22.51 2.16 5.97
C SER A 135 22.02 0.91 5.24
N LYS A 136 20.71 0.67 5.23
CA LYS A 136 20.11 -0.48 4.55
C LYS A 136 20.18 -0.35 3.02
N ALA A 137 19.89 0.83 2.48
CA ALA A 137 19.98 1.11 1.05
C ALA A 137 21.41 1.00 0.52
N ASP A 138 22.40 1.43 1.31
CA ASP A 138 23.83 1.28 1.00
C ASP A 138 24.24 -0.20 1.01
N GLN A 139 23.84 -0.97 2.02
CA GLN A 139 24.08 -2.42 2.09
C GLN A 139 23.48 -3.16 0.87
N ASP A 140 22.31 -2.74 0.42
CA ASP A 140 21.64 -3.31 -0.73
C ASP A 140 22.19 -2.79 -2.07
N ASN A 141 23.19 -1.89 -2.04
CA ASN A 141 23.80 -1.26 -3.21
C ASN A 141 22.79 -0.50 -4.10
N PHE A 142 21.74 0.07 -3.52
CA PHE A 142 20.66 0.72 -4.29
C PHE A 142 21.15 1.97 -5.05
N GLY A 143 22.08 2.75 -4.50
CA GLY A 143 22.64 3.94 -5.16
C GLY A 143 23.74 3.66 -6.19
N THR A 144 24.39 2.49 -6.13
CA THR A 144 25.54 2.16 -6.99
C THR A 144 25.18 1.23 -8.15
N GLN A 145 24.05 0.53 -8.08
CA GLN A 145 23.60 -0.36 -9.13
C GLN A 145 22.74 0.38 -10.18
N ALA A 146 23.28 0.57 -11.38
CA ALA A 146 22.56 1.08 -12.56
C ALA A 146 21.33 0.22 -13.00
N LYS A 147 21.05 -0.91 -12.32
CA LYS A 147 20.07 -1.93 -12.77
C LYS A 147 18.85 -2.10 -11.86
N LEU A 148 18.87 -1.64 -10.62
CA LEU A 148 17.65 -1.63 -9.79
C LEU A 148 16.85 -0.37 -10.13
N LYS A 149 15.88 -0.51 -11.04
CA LYS A 149 14.88 0.55 -11.25
C LYS A 149 14.21 0.81 -9.90
N HIS A 150 14.16 2.08 -9.48
CA HIS A 150 13.50 2.57 -8.25
C HIS A 150 12.30 1.72 -7.81
N PHE A 151 11.34 1.53 -8.73
CA PHE A 151 10.15 0.72 -8.55
C PHE A 151 10.41 -0.71 -8.04
N VAL A 152 11.40 -1.41 -8.59
CA VAL A 152 11.75 -2.79 -8.19
C VAL A 152 12.28 -2.82 -6.75
N TYR A 153 13.10 -1.85 -6.36
CA TYR A 153 13.61 -1.77 -4.99
C TYR A 153 12.49 -1.41 -4.02
N PHE A 154 11.68 -0.42 -4.38
CA PHE A 154 10.52 0.01 -3.58
C PHE A 154 9.56 -1.14 -3.32
N GLU A 155 9.14 -1.88 -4.37
CA GLU A 155 8.22 -3.01 -4.21
C GLU A 155 8.79 -4.13 -3.34
N ARG A 156 10.08 -4.43 -3.47
CA ARG A 156 10.75 -5.46 -2.65
C ARG A 156 10.86 -5.09 -1.18
N ASN A 157 11.01 -3.79 -0.90
CA ASN A 157 11.28 -3.26 0.44
C ASN A 157 10.13 -2.41 0.99
N LYS A 158 8.93 -2.52 0.40
CA LYS A 158 7.80 -1.66 0.75
C LYS A 158 7.42 -1.73 2.22
N LYS A 159 7.54 -2.91 2.85
CA LYS A 159 7.24 -3.07 4.28
C LYS A 159 8.19 -2.27 5.16
N GLN A 160 9.43 -2.06 4.70
CA GLN A 160 10.49 -1.37 5.42
C GLN A 160 10.52 0.13 5.13
N ILE A 161 9.97 0.57 4.00
CA ILE A 161 10.07 1.96 3.51
C ILE A 161 8.76 2.71 3.69
N MET A 162 7.62 2.01 3.68
CA MET A 162 6.32 2.63 3.90
C MET A 162 6.16 3.02 5.38
N PRO A 163 5.43 4.11 5.68
CA PRO A 163 5.37 4.71 7.01
C PRO A 163 4.41 3.96 7.96
N GLY A 164 4.51 2.63 7.99
CA GLY A 164 3.77 1.77 8.90
C GLY A 164 2.27 2.04 8.92
N TYR A 165 1.73 2.26 10.13
CA TYR A 165 0.32 2.54 10.33
C TYR A 165 -0.17 3.83 9.65
N TYR A 166 0.71 4.75 9.26
CA TYR A 166 0.31 5.92 8.48
C TYR A 166 -0.06 5.57 7.02
N GLY A 167 0.41 4.41 6.52
CA GLY A 167 0.04 3.89 5.21
C GLY A 167 0.43 4.78 4.03
N PRO A 168 -0.11 4.50 2.83
CA PRO A 168 0.10 5.33 1.65
C PRO A 168 -0.26 6.82 1.84
N LYS A 169 -1.33 7.12 2.56
CA LYS A 169 -1.72 8.51 2.86
C LYS A 169 -0.66 9.24 3.69
N GLY A 170 -0.03 8.54 4.63
CA GLY A 170 1.10 9.06 5.39
C GLY A 170 2.33 9.31 4.53
N PHE A 171 2.59 8.41 3.57
CA PHE A 171 3.74 8.53 2.67
C PHE A 171 3.63 9.81 1.83
N GLU A 172 2.43 10.09 1.33
CA GLU A 172 2.12 11.32 0.62
C GLU A 172 2.22 12.55 1.54
N ALA A 173 1.58 12.54 2.71
CA ALA A 173 1.60 13.65 3.65
C ALA A 173 3.02 14.06 4.05
N ILE A 174 3.86 13.08 4.39
CA ILE A 174 5.28 13.30 4.73
C ILE A 174 6.07 13.71 3.48
N GLY A 175 5.81 13.06 2.33
CA GLY A 175 6.46 13.36 1.06
C GLY A 175 6.23 14.79 0.61
N HIS A 176 5.01 15.32 0.72
CA HIS A 176 4.68 16.71 0.41
C HIS A 176 5.43 17.69 1.32
N ALA A 177 5.48 17.41 2.62
CA ALA A 177 6.21 18.25 3.57
C ALA A 177 7.72 18.28 3.26
N ALA A 178 8.31 17.11 2.96
CA ALA A 178 9.72 17.00 2.61
C ALA A 178 10.05 17.62 1.24
N LEU A 179 9.24 17.38 0.21
CA LEU A 179 9.43 17.94 -1.14
C LEU A 179 9.46 19.46 -1.14
N ARG A 180 8.59 20.09 -0.34
CA ARG A 180 8.52 21.55 -0.25
C ARG A 180 9.85 22.17 0.15
N GLN A 181 10.56 21.53 1.09
CA GLN A 181 11.87 21.99 1.53
C GLN A 181 12.99 21.62 0.55
N PHE A 182 12.96 20.41 -0.02
CA PHE A 182 13.94 20.00 -1.04
C PHE A 182 13.95 20.93 -2.25
N ASN A 183 12.79 21.46 -2.65
CA ASN A 183 12.68 22.44 -3.72
C ASN A 183 13.14 23.86 -3.30
N HIS A 184 13.13 24.18 -2.01
CA HIS A 184 13.49 25.50 -1.49
C HIS A 184 14.99 25.61 -1.16
N ASP A 185 15.61 24.53 -0.68
CA ASP A 185 17.01 24.51 -0.26
C ASP A 185 18.00 24.22 -1.40
N GLU A 186 17.57 24.37 -2.66
CA GLU A 186 18.37 24.16 -3.89
C GLU A 186 19.12 22.80 -3.98
N TYR A 187 18.67 21.78 -3.25
CA TYR A 187 19.18 20.41 -3.37
C TYR A 187 18.81 19.81 -4.72
N ASN A 188 19.54 20.23 -5.75
CA ASN A 188 19.43 19.67 -7.08
C ASN A 188 20.04 18.26 -7.09
N ASP A 189 19.66 17.47 -8.09
CA ASP A 189 20.14 16.10 -8.29
C ASP A 189 21.68 15.99 -8.23
N SER A 190 22.42 17.06 -8.59
CA SER A 190 23.88 17.03 -8.59
C SER A 190 24.46 17.07 -7.18
N GLU A 191 23.86 17.83 -6.26
CA GLU A 191 24.37 17.95 -4.88
C GLU A 191 24.05 16.70 -4.06
N VAL A 192 22.82 16.20 -4.17
CA VAL A 192 22.42 14.95 -3.53
C VAL A 192 23.29 13.81 -4.05
N LYS A 193 23.56 13.75 -5.36
CA LYS A 193 24.38 12.69 -5.97
C LYS A 193 25.88 12.82 -5.65
N LYS A 194 26.37 14.05 -5.42
CA LYS A 194 27.76 14.28 -4.97
C LYS A 194 27.96 13.80 -3.54
N SER A 195 26.99 14.04 -2.67
CA SER A 195 27.08 13.71 -1.24
C SER A 195 26.60 12.31 -0.90
N THR A 196 25.68 11.77 -1.71
CA THR A 196 25.02 10.49 -1.50
C THR A 196 25.00 9.76 -2.84
N SER A 197 25.22 8.45 -2.92
CA SER A 197 25.16 7.75 -4.21
C SER A 197 23.74 7.66 -4.81
N PHE A 198 22.76 8.40 -4.26
CA PHE A 198 21.36 8.34 -4.64
C PHE A 198 20.97 9.51 -5.55
N ARG A 199 19.95 9.31 -6.38
CA ARG A 199 19.25 10.41 -7.05
C ARG A 199 18.33 11.11 -6.06
N HIS A 200 17.98 12.36 -6.31
CA HIS A 200 17.18 13.17 -5.39
C HIS A 200 15.85 12.48 -5.01
N HIS A 201 15.07 12.03 -6.00
CA HIS A 201 13.82 11.31 -5.77
C HIS A 201 14.02 10.02 -4.97
N ASP A 202 15.08 9.26 -5.27
CA ASP A 202 15.40 8.01 -4.58
C ASP A 202 15.77 8.26 -3.12
N PHE A 203 16.57 9.29 -2.85
CA PHE A 203 16.94 9.68 -1.49
C PHE A 203 15.72 10.10 -0.68
N LEU A 204 14.85 10.92 -1.26
CA LEU A 204 13.61 11.35 -0.62
C LEU A 204 12.72 10.15 -0.25
N THR A 205 12.40 9.32 -1.23
CA THR A 205 11.38 8.26 -1.09
C THR A 205 11.86 7.04 -0.33
N ILE A 206 13.15 6.71 -0.38
CA ILE A 206 13.72 5.52 0.24
C ILE A 206 14.36 5.81 1.60
N ILE A 207 14.78 7.05 1.85
CA ILE A 207 15.51 7.42 3.08
C ILE A 207 14.73 8.46 3.87
N VAL A 208 14.45 9.63 3.30
CA VAL A 208 13.92 10.75 4.09
C VAL A 208 12.51 10.48 4.60
N ILE A 209 11.58 10.06 3.74
CA ILE A 209 10.20 9.76 4.15
C ILE A 209 10.15 8.70 5.26
N PRO A 210 10.77 7.51 5.12
CA PRO A 210 10.76 6.53 6.19
C PRO A 210 11.50 6.99 7.45
N GLU A 211 12.56 7.80 7.33
CA GLU A 211 13.26 8.37 8.48
C GLU A 211 12.37 9.32 9.29
N ILE A 212 11.64 10.21 8.62
CA ILE A 212 10.67 11.11 9.26
C ILE A 212 9.56 10.28 9.93
N ALA A 213 8.98 9.33 9.21
CA ALA A 213 7.93 8.47 9.75
C ALA A 213 8.40 7.73 11.00
N CYS A 214 9.60 7.15 10.95
CA CYS A 214 10.20 6.42 12.06
C CYS A 214 10.42 7.33 13.29
N ARG A 215 10.90 8.56 13.10
CA ARG A 215 11.08 9.55 14.19
C ARG A 215 9.75 9.93 14.85
N ILE A 216 8.73 10.18 14.04
CA ILE A 216 7.38 10.50 14.51
C ILE A 216 6.81 9.30 15.30
N ILE A 217 6.96 8.07 14.80
CA ILE A 217 6.56 6.85 15.51
C ILE A 217 7.32 6.70 16.84
N ALA A 218 8.63 6.96 16.84
CA ALA A 218 9.46 6.88 18.03
C ALA A 218 8.98 7.85 19.11
N GLU A 219 8.65 9.08 18.71
CA GLU A 219 8.07 10.10 19.59
C GLU A 219 6.69 9.67 20.12
N ASP A 220 5.80 9.18 19.24
CA ASP A 220 4.43 8.82 19.62
C ASP A 220 4.36 7.62 20.56
N GLN A 221 5.30 6.70 20.42
CA GLN A 221 5.35 5.47 21.20
C GLN A 221 6.34 5.56 22.37
N GLY A 222 7.15 6.62 22.45
CA GLY A 222 8.19 6.78 23.47
C GLY A 222 9.28 5.70 23.39
N VAL A 223 9.68 5.30 22.18
CA VAL A 223 10.62 4.19 21.93
C VAL A 223 11.88 4.63 21.18
N SER A 224 12.86 3.74 21.09
CA SER A 224 14.06 3.94 20.27
C SER A 224 13.72 4.00 18.77
N LEU A 225 14.62 4.57 17.94
CA LEU A 225 14.44 4.56 16.48
C LEU A 225 14.45 3.13 15.91
N GLU A 226 15.22 2.23 16.50
CA GLU A 226 15.27 0.83 16.10
C GLU A 226 13.95 0.11 16.37
N ASP A 227 13.32 0.38 17.52
CA ASP A 227 12.02 -0.18 17.85
C ASP A 227 10.90 0.48 17.05
N ALA A 228 10.96 1.78 16.81
CA ALA A 228 10.04 2.47 15.92
C ALA A 228 10.08 1.91 14.49
N ALA A 229 11.27 1.57 13.98
CA ALA A 229 11.39 0.91 12.68
C ALA A 229 10.72 -0.48 12.66
N LYS A 230 10.77 -1.24 13.76
CA LYS A 230 10.04 -2.50 13.90
C LYS A 230 8.53 -2.27 13.91
N ILE A 231 8.05 -1.29 14.68
CA ILE A 231 6.64 -0.90 14.72
C ILE A 231 6.17 -0.52 13.30
N MET A 232 6.98 0.24 12.57
CA MET A 232 6.69 0.63 11.19
C MET A 232 6.49 -0.60 10.28
N ILE A 233 7.35 -1.62 10.40
CA ILE A 233 7.22 -2.88 9.64
C ILE A 233 5.99 -3.69 10.09
N GLU A 234 5.79 -3.83 11.41
CA GLU A 234 4.68 -4.59 12.00
C GLU A 234 3.31 -4.00 11.62
N THR A 235 3.25 -2.69 11.46
CA THR A 235 2.00 -1.95 11.21
C THR A 235 1.78 -1.59 9.74
N TYR A 236 2.68 -1.99 8.84
CA TYR A 236 2.56 -1.71 7.39
C TYR A 236 1.22 -2.17 6.79
N GLU A 237 0.79 -3.40 7.12
CA GLU A 237 -0.46 -3.95 6.58
C GLU A 237 -1.68 -3.23 7.14
N ILE A 238 -1.60 -2.76 8.40
CA ILE A 238 -2.63 -1.96 9.04
C ILE A 238 -2.76 -0.61 8.35
N GLY A 239 -1.65 0.12 8.15
CA GLY A 239 -1.69 1.40 7.47
C GLY A 239 -2.16 1.29 6.02
N SER A 240 -1.79 0.22 5.32
CA SER A 240 -2.29 -0.05 3.96
C SER A 240 -3.80 -0.30 3.90
N LEU A 241 -4.39 -0.80 5.00
CA LEU A 241 -5.84 -1.05 5.10
C LEU A 241 -6.62 0.17 5.57
N LEU A 242 -6.13 0.85 6.61
CA LEU A 242 -6.82 1.97 7.26
C LEU A 242 -6.58 3.30 6.54
N ASN A 243 -5.40 3.48 5.95
CA ASN A 243 -4.95 4.75 5.39
C ASN A 243 -4.49 4.58 3.92
N PRO A 244 -5.33 4.01 3.03
CA PRO A 244 -4.99 3.85 1.62
C PRO A 244 -4.84 5.20 0.91
N PHE A 245 -4.22 5.17 -0.26
CA PHE A 245 -4.14 6.35 -1.12
C PHE A 245 -5.54 6.66 -1.66
N ASP A 246 -6.01 7.89 -1.49
CA ASP A 246 -7.32 8.30 -1.96
C ASP A 246 -7.18 9.15 -3.22
N PHE A 247 -7.35 8.52 -4.38
CA PHE A 247 -7.30 9.22 -5.67
C PHE A 247 -8.48 10.16 -5.90
N THR A 248 -9.51 10.16 -5.03
CA THR A 248 -10.77 10.88 -5.26
C THR A 248 -10.85 12.25 -4.58
N ALA A 249 -9.98 12.55 -3.62
CA ALA A 249 -10.04 13.81 -2.86
C ALA A 249 -9.52 15.02 -3.65
N ASP A 250 -8.64 14.84 -4.64
CA ASP A 250 -7.99 15.94 -5.37
C ASP A 250 -8.79 16.47 -6.56
N PHE A 251 -9.95 15.87 -6.88
CA PHE A 251 -10.81 16.29 -8.00
C PHE A 251 -12.05 17.09 -7.58
N GLU A 252 -12.28 17.32 -6.29
CA GLU A 252 -13.44 18.08 -5.79
C GLU A 252 -13.14 19.56 -5.49
N GLU A 253 -11.89 20.00 -5.64
CA GLU A 253 -11.51 21.41 -5.54
C GLU A 253 -10.89 21.93 -6.85
N ASN A 254 -11.74 22.16 -7.87
CA ASN A 254 -11.49 23.13 -8.96
C ASN A 254 -12.81 23.57 -9.61
#